data_AF-A0AAV5TD42-F1
#
_entry.id   AF-A0AAV5TD42-F1
#
_cell.length_a   1.000
_cell.length_b   1.000
_cell.length_c   1.000
_cell.angle_alpha   90.00
_cell.angle_beta   90.00
_cell.angle_gamma   90.00
#
_symmetry.space_group_name_H-M   'P 1'
#
loop_
_entity.id
_entity.type
_entity.pdbx_description
1 polymer ?
#
loop_
_entity_poly.entity_id
_entity_poly.type
_entity_poly.pdbx_seq_one_letter_code
_entity_poly.pdbx_strand_id
1 'polypeptide(L)'
;YLASRIFEVVCEAMTPDGKEDLFRRATSQSRDTVDSEMADRIFNSVDERFAAAATTTQEKVKVLSLVSDLGMTLQETIRCVPSAILHYLNLARRFNKGGVDFDGTFKRERFNEKKNDRFVEFLSRSNVLLTLLWGDTLATLSDGTKTSIASVARKFSFTRIHRMYLRDLEMSKEMDLKLSRGSTTRILKVLARRKTERMTCVDEYAVDAYAGWRQITAVVEEMREMHGLIGDGDERALKRWIRISRSHLEGEYLSEICESSNVAQHCSRFSLSDKIRKCFASPCDHDHDGHCTNCHQV
;
A
#
# COMPACT_ATOMS: atom_id res chain seq x y z
N TYR A 1 -11.41 -32.43 34.83
CA TYR A 1 -10.59 -33.03 33.74
C TYR A 1 -9.15 -32.54 33.73
N LEU A 2 -8.86 -31.24 33.75
CA LEU A 2 -7.48 -30.72 33.71
C LEU A 2 -6.67 -31.01 34.98
N ALA A 3 -7.28 -30.84 36.17
CA ALA A 3 -6.66 -31.19 37.45
C ALA A 3 -6.32 -32.68 37.58
N SER A 4 -7.16 -33.56 37.00
CA SER A 4 -6.93 -35.00 36.96
C SER A 4 -5.70 -35.37 36.14
N ARG A 5 -5.45 -34.64 35.04
CA ARG A 5 -4.33 -34.85 34.12
C ARG A 5 -2.99 -34.40 34.71
N ILE A 6 -2.99 -33.28 35.44
CA ILE A 6 -1.81 -32.77 36.13
C ILE A 6 -1.41 -33.71 37.28
N PHE A 7 -2.40 -34.24 38.00
CA PHE A 7 -2.15 -35.19 39.09
C PHE A 7 -1.62 -36.54 38.59
N GLU A 8 -2.09 -37.00 37.42
CA GLU A 8 -1.58 -38.19 36.73
C GLU A 8 -0.07 -38.07 36.43
N VAL A 9 0.34 -36.95 35.84
CA VAL A 9 1.75 -36.69 35.46
C VAL A 9 2.66 -36.58 36.68
N VAL A 10 2.18 -36.02 37.79
CA VAL A 10 2.94 -35.93 39.05
C VAL A 10 3.11 -37.30 39.70
N CYS A 11 2.07 -38.16 39.67
CA CYS A 11 2.18 -39.53 40.18
C CYS A 11 3.11 -40.41 39.33
N GLU A 12 3.13 -40.19 38.01
CA GLU A 12 4.01 -40.89 37.05
C GLU A 12 5.49 -40.55 37.28
N ALA A 13 5.78 -39.31 37.67
CA ALA A 13 7.14 -38.84 37.95
C ALA A 13 7.69 -39.34 39.31
N MET A 14 6.84 -39.66 40.27
CA MET A 14 7.25 -39.97 41.64
C MET A 14 7.40 -41.46 41.96
N THR A 15 6.63 -42.36 41.32
CA THR A 15 6.72 -43.82 41.54
C THR A 15 6.28 -44.60 40.30
N PRO A 16 7.21 -45.15 39.50
CA PRO A 16 6.89 -45.84 38.24
C PRO A 16 6.02 -47.10 38.41
N ASP A 17 6.18 -47.82 39.53
CA ASP A 17 5.60 -49.17 39.71
C ASP A 17 4.35 -49.20 40.62
N GLY A 18 3.84 -48.04 41.07
CA GLY A 18 2.73 -47.94 42.05
C GLY A 18 1.56 -47.03 41.64
N LYS A 19 1.50 -46.64 40.35
CA LYS A 19 0.64 -45.58 39.81
C LYS A 19 -0.86 -45.70 40.13
N GLU A 20 -1.42 -46.91 40.09
CA GLU A 20 -2.88 -47.10 40.22
C GLU A 20 -3.36 -47.03 41.67
N ASP A 21 -2.57 -47.49 42.63
CA ASP A 21 -2.95 -47.50 44.05
C ASP A 21 -2.87 -46.11 44.68
N LEU A 22 -1.89 -45.30 44.26
CA LEU A 22 -1.74 -43.91 44.72
C LEU A 22 -2.84 -43.01 44.15
N PHE A 23 -3.20 -43.21 42.88
CA PHE A 23 -4.29 -42.50 42.23
C PHE A 23 -5.64 -42.78 42.92
N ARG A 24 -5.90 -44.05 43.28
CA ARG A 24 -7.13 -44.49 43.97
C ARG A 24 -7.23 -43.95 45.41
N ARG A 25 -6.11 -43.85 46.13
CA ARG A 25 -6.06 -43.24 47.48
C ARG A 25 -6.23 -41.72 47.45
N ALA A 26 -5.73 -41.05 46.41
CA ALA A 26 -5.82 -39.59 46.29
C ALA A 26 -7.17 -39.08 45.76
N THR A 27 -7.95 -39.94 45.08
CA THR A 27 -9.28 -39.58 44.53
C THR A 27 -10.44 -40.00 45.42
N SER A 28 -10.22 -40.79 46.48
CA SER A 28 -11.31 -41.28 47.35
C SER A 28 -11.72 -40.33 48.49
N GLN A 29 -11.06 -39.18 48.66
CA GLN A 29 -11.51 -38.15 49.62
C GLN A 29 -11.59 -36.76 48.97
N SER A 30 -12.82 -36.34 48.65
CA SER A 30 -13.27 -34.94 48.61
C SER A 30 -12.64 -33.99 47.58
N ARG A 31 -12.86 -34.19 46.27
CA ARG A 31 -12.27 -33.33 45.21
C ARG A 31 -13.19 -32.32 44.51
N ASP A 32 -14.51 -32.50 44.50
CA ASP A 32 -15.35 -31.64 43.63
C ASP A 32 -15.75 -30.29 44.23
N THR A 33 -15.74 -30.14 45.56
CA THR A 33 -16.19 -28.90 46.23
C THR A 33 -15.08 -27.88 46.47
N VAL A 34 -13.84 -28.32 46.70
CA VAL A 34 -12.71 -27.45 47.05
C VAL A 34 -12.09 -26.77 45.81
N ASP A 35 -12.13 -27.43 44.66
CA ASP A 35 -11.55 -26.91 43.41
C ASP A 35 -12.37 -25.76 42.79
N SER A 36 -13.69 -25.73 43.00
CA SER A 36 -14.57 -24.67 42.47
C SER A 36 -14.41 -23.35 43.24
N GLU A 37 -14.40 -23.40 44.58
CA GLU A 37 -14.28 -22.18 45.40
C GLU A 37 -12.91 -21.50 45.23
N MET A 38 -11.85 -22.27 45.03
CA MET A 38 -10.52 -21.73 44.79
C MET A 38 -10.43 -21.02 43.43
N ALA A 39 -11.05 -21.59 42.39
CA ALA A 39 -11.09 -20.99 41.06
C ALA A 39 -11.84 -19.65 41.06
N ASP A 40 -13.00 -19.59 41.74
CA ASP A 40 -13.78 -18.36 41.84
C ASP A 40 -13.03 -17.24 42.58
N ARG A 41 -12.28 -17.58 43.64
CA ARG A 41 -11.41 -16.60 44.34
C ARG A 41 -10.31 -16.05 43.45
N ILE A 42 -9.72 -16.89 42.60
CA ILE A 42 -8.67 -16.48 41.65
C ILE A 42 -9.25 -15.53 40.60
N PHE A 43 -10.41 -15.87 40.02
CA PHE A 43 -11.06 -15.01 39.02
C PHE A 43 -11.50 -13.66 39.58
N ASN A 44 -12.06 -13.64 40.80
CA ASN A 44 -12.41 -12.39 41.48
C ASN A 44 -11.18 -11.53 41.76
N SER A 45 -10.06 -12.14 42.21
CA SER A 45 -8.82 -11.40 42.42
C SER A 45 -8.24 -10.82 41.12
N VAL A 46 -8.36 -11.53 40.00
CA VAL A 46 -7.95 -11.02 38.69
C VAL A 46 -8.84 -9.88 38.22
N ASP A 47 -10.16 -9.96 38.44
CA ASP A 47 -11.11 -8.90 38.07
C ASP A 47 -10.85 -7.61 38.87
N GLU A 48 -10.64 -7.73 40.19
CA GLU A 48 -10.26 -6.61 41.05
C GLU A 48 -8.95 -5.96 40.59
N ARG A 49 -7.92 -6.77 40.29
CA ARG A 49 -6.63 -6.28 39.80
C ARG A 49 -6.72 -5.64 38.42
N PHE A 50 -7.59 -6.16 37.56
CA PHE A 50 -7.83 -5.57 36.24
C PHE A 50 -8.57 -4.23 36.34
N ALA A 51 -9.58 -4.14 37.21
CA ALA A 51 -10.34 -2.92 37.46
C ALA A 51 -9.47 -1.84 38.13
N ALA A 52 -8.59 -2.23 39.06
CA ALA A 52 -7.67 -1.34 39.75
C ALA A 52 -6.45 -0.91 38.91
N ALA A 53 -6.12 -1.63 37.83
CA ALA A 53 -5.04 -1.27 36.91
C ALA A 53 -5.42 -0.02 36.09
N ALA A 54 -5.28 1.16 36.68
CA ALA A 54 -5.80 2.41 36.11
C ALA A 54 -4.89 3.07 35.07
N THR A 55 -3.58 2.78 35.03
CA THR A 55 -2.63 3.70 34.40
C THR A 55 -1.90 3.19 33.15
N THR A 56 -1.67 1.88 32.98
CA THR A 56 -0.90 1.41 31.81
C THR A 56 -1.55 0.24 31.08
N THR A 57 -1.67 0.34 29.76
CA THR A 57 -2.12 -0.77 28.89
C THR A 57 -1.31 -2.05 29.12
N GLN A 58 0.00 -1.92 29.37
CA GLN A 58 0.90 -3.04 29.67
C GLN A 58 0.48 -3.81 30.94
N GLU A 59 0.08 -3.11 32.01
CA GLU A 59 -0.35 -3.72 33.27
C GLU A 59 -1.67 -4.48 33.08
N LYS A 60 -2.63 -3.86 32.38
CA LYS A 60 -3.90 -4.51 32.00
C LYS A 60 -3.69 -5.79 31.21
N VAL A 61 -2.73 -5.79 30.28
CA VAL A 61 -2.39 -6.97 29.49
C VAL A 61 -1.71 -8.04 30.33
N LYS A 62 -0.73 -7.69 31.17
CA LYS A 62 -0.03 -8.64 32.05
C LYS A 62 -0.97 -9.32 33.05
N VAL A 63 -1.94 -8.60 33.60
CA VAL A 63 -2.95 -9.19 34.52
C VAL A 63 -3.82 -10.19 33.79
N LEU A 64 -4.33 -9.85 32.60
CA LEU A 64 -5.17 -10.76 31.80
C LEU A 64 -4.37 -11.93 31.20
N SER A 65 -3.05 -11.79 31.05
CA SER A 65 -2.20 -12.83 30.49
C SER A 65 -2.13 -14.07 31.39
N LEU A 66 -2.30 -13.89 32.71
CA LEU A 66 -2.37 -14.98 33.68
C LEU A 66 -3.56 -15.91 33.46
N VAL A 67 -4.67 -15.37 32.93
CA VAL A 67 -5.91 -16.12 32.68
C VAL A 67 -5.98 -16.62 31.25
N SER A 68 -5.35 -15.94 30.29
CA SER A 68 -5.47 -16.30 28.88
C SER A 68 -4.77 -17.60 28.47
N ASP A 69 -3.90 -18.16 29.31
CA ASP A 69 -3.24 -19.47 29.08
C ASP A 69 -4.03 -20.67 29.58
N LEU A 70 -5.15 -20.45 30.29
CA LEU A 70 -5.99 -21.51 30.86
C LEU A 70 -6.85 -22.25 29.81
N GLY A 71 -6.60 -22.03 28.51
CA GLY A 71 -7.30 -22.71 27.42
C GLY A 71 -8.77 -22.34 27.22
N MET A 72 -9.28 -21.38 27.99
CA MET A 72 -10.68 -20.92 27.92
C MET A 72 -10.96 -20.15 26.63
N THR A 73 -12.21 -20.17 26.19
CA THR A 73 -12.70 -19.29 25.13
C THR A 73 -12.78 -17.83 25.61
N LEU A 74 -12.83 -16.88 24.67
CA LEU A 74 -12.96 -15.45 25.02
C LEU A 74 -14.26 -15.18 25.79
N GLN A 75 -15.34 -15.88 25.45
CA GLN A 75 -16.64 -15.73 26.09
C GLN A 75 -16.64 -16.26 27.52
N GLU A 76 -16.01 -17.41 27.78
CA GLU A 76 -15.84 -17.95 29.13
C GLU A 76 -14.98 -17.03 29.99
N THR A 77 -13.90 -16.48 29.42
CA THR A 77 -13.02 -15.54 30.15
C THR A 77 -13.76 -14.25 30.54
N ILE A 78 -14.62 -13.74 29.66
CA ILE A 78 -15.45 -12.55 29.96
C ILE A 78 -16.50 -12.84 31.03
N ARG A 79 -17.02 -14.07 31.10
CA ARG A 79 -17.94 -14.47 32.18
C ARG A 79 -17.25 -14.52 33.55
N CYS A 80 -16.00 -14.96 33.59
CA CYS A 80 -15.21 -15.06 34.81
C CYS A 80 -14.57 -13.74 35.23
N VAL A 81 -14.32 -12.82 34.29
CA VAL A 81 -13.70 -11.50 34.51
C VAL A 81 -14.57 -10.43 33.82
N PRO A 82 -15.70 -10.03 34.44
CA PRO A 82 -16.67 -9.13 33.81
C PRO A 82 -16.11 -7.76 33.46
N SER A 83 -15.10 -7.29 34.20
CA SER A 83 -14.47 -6.00 33.96
C SER A 83 -13.56 -6.01 32.74
N ALA A 84 -13.20 -7.19 32.20
CA ALA A 84 -12.28 -7.32 31.07
C ALA A 84 -12.87 -6.86 29.73
N ILE A 85 -12.13 -6.02 29.01
CA ILE A 85 -12.50 -5.59 27.65
C ILE A 85 -11.84 -6.54 26.63
N LEU A 86 -12.62 -6.97 25.63
CA LEU A 86 -12.19 -7.88 24.54
C LEU A 86 -10.87 -7.47 23.88
N HIS A 87 -10.62 -6.17 23.75
CA HIS A 87 -9.37 -5.62 23.21
C HIS A 87 -8.14 -6.10 24.00
N TYR A 88 -8.17 -5.99 25.34
CA TYR A 88 -7.04 -6.37 26.19
C TYR A 88 -6.89 -7.89 26.28
N LEU A 89 -7.98 -8.66 26.21
CA LEU A 89 -7.94 -10.12 26.15
C LEU A 89 -7.24 -10.63 24.88
N ASN A 90 -7.54 -10.02 23.73
CA ASN A 90 -6.84 -10.34 22.48
C ASN A 90 -5.36 -9.97 22.55
N LEU A 91 -5.02 -8.85 23.19
CA LEU A 91 -3.64 -8.41 23.37
C LEU A 91 -2.89 -9.33 24.35
N ALA A 92 -3.53 -9.81 25.41
CA ALA A 92 -2.98 -10.79 26.36
C ALA A 92 -2.65 -12.14 25.72
N ARG A 93 -3.55 -12.67 24.88
CA ARG A 93 -3.28 -13.90 24.11
C ARG A 93 -2.11 -13.74 23.15
N ARG A 94 -1.93 -12.56 22.57
CA ARG A 94 -0.77 -12.27 21.71
C ARG A 94 0.50 -12.11 22.53
N PHE A 95 0.40 -11.50 23.71
CA PHE A 95 1.51 -11.34 24.64
C PHE A 95 2.07 -12.70 25.08
N ASN A 96 1.22 -13.64 25.49
CA ASN A 96 1.66 -15.00 25.87
C ASN A 96 2.29 -15.79 24.72
N LYS A 97 1.95 -15.46 23.47
CA LYS A 97 2.57 -16.04 22.27
C LYS A 97 3.86 -15.32 21.86
N GLY A 98 4.37 -14.39 22.66
CA GLY A 98 5.56 -13.58 22.35
C GLY A 98 5.32 -12.53 21.26
N GLY A 99 4.08 -12.25 20.89
CA GLY A 99 3.70 -11.34 19.80
C GLY A 99 3.42 -9.90 20.22
N VAL A 100 3.60 -9.57 21.51
CA VAL A 100 3.44 -8.21 22.01
C VAL A 100 4.70 -7.82 22.77
N ASP A 101 5.47 -6.92 22.19
CA ASP A 101 6.63 -6.33 22.82
C ASP A 101 6.24 -4.97 23.41
N PHE A 102 6.26 -4.88 24.75
CA PHE A 102 5.98 -3.64 25.48
C PHE A 102 7.26 -2.84 25.77
N ASP A 103 8.42 -3.48 25.71
CA ASP A 103 9.74 -2.88 25.98
C ASP A 103 10.45 -2.50 24.67
N GLY A 104 9.89 -2.92 23.54
CA GLY A 104 10.29 -2.59 22.20
C GLY A 104 10.21 -1.10 21.95
N THR A 105 11.31 -0.41 22.24
CA THR A 105 11.65 0.81 21.53
C THR A 105 11.76 0.44 20.06
N PHE A 106 10.65 0.57 19.32
CA PHE A 106 10.68 0.55 17.86
C PHE A 106 11.56 1.72 17.42
N LYS A 107 12.87 1.49 17.31
CA LYS A 107 13.70 2.22 16.36
C LYS A 107 13.16 1.82 15.00
N ARG A 108 12.13 2.54 14.55
CA ARG A 108 11.79 2.62 13.13
C ARG A 108 13.12 2.80 12.41
N GLU A 109 13.45 1.89 11.50
CA GLU A 109 14.50 2.14 10.52
C GLU A 109 14.11 3.44 9.80
N ARG A 110 14.76 4.53 10.21
CA ARG A 110 14.15 5.86 10.17
C ARG A 110 14.17 6.46 8.77
N PHE A 111 15.06 5.96 7.92
CA PHE A 111 15.32 6.44 6.58
C PHE A 111 16.38 5.52 5.96
N ASN A 112 16.06 4.83 4.86
CA ASN A 112 17.08 4.14 4.07
C ASN A 112 17.39 5.06 2.88
N GLU A 113 18.51 5.76 2.97
CA GLU A 113 18.95 6.77 2.00
C GLU A 113 18.97 6.22 0.59
N LYS A 114 19.67 5.12 0.35
CA LYS A 114 19.76 4.48 -0.98
C LYS A 114 18.40 4.13 -1.59
N LYS A 115 17.47 3.59 -0.78
CA LYS A 115 16.11 3.25 -1.26
C LYS A 115 15.28 4.49 -1.57
N ASN A 116 15.46 5.56 -0.79
CA ASN A 116 14.75 6.82 -1.00
C ASN A 116 15.33 7.56 -2.21
N ASP A 117 16.65 7.61 -2.35
CA ASP A 117 17.34 8.22 -3.48
C ASP A 117 16.93 7.54 -4.78
N ARG A 118 16.91 6.21 -4.82
CA ARG A 118 16.46 5.48 -6.01
C ARG A 118 15.01 5.76 -6.37
N PHE A 119 14.14 5.95 -5.36
CA PHE A 119 12.75 6.32 -5.60
C PHE A 119 12.61 7.78 -6.07
N VAL A 120 13.41 8.70 -5.54
CA VAL A 120 13.46 10.10 -5.99
C VAL A 120 14.01 10.20 -7.42
N GLU A 121 15.03 9.40 -7.72
CA GLU A 121 15.62 9.25 -9.05
C GLU A 121 14.60 8.66 -10.03
N PHE A 122 13.85 7.64 -9.63
CA PHE A 122 12.70 7.14 -10.39
C PHE A 122 11.70 8.25 -10.70
N LEU A 123 11.29 9.03 -9.68
CA LEU A 123 10.37 10.14 -9.89
C LEU A 123 10.96 11.20 -10.84
N SER A 124 12.26 11.44 -10.75
CA SER A 124 13.00 12.44 -11.55
C SER A 124 13.20 12.03 -13.01
N ARG A 125 13.46 10.74 -13.27
CA ARG A 125 13.66 10.17 -14.61
C ARG A 125 12.37 9.84 -15.33
N SER A 126 11.33 9.49 -14.58
CA SER A 126 10.06 9.09 -15.18
C SER A 126 9.18 10.29 -15.50
N ASN A 127 8.36 10.16 -16.54
CA ASN A 127 7.27 11.08 -16.89
C ASN A 127 6.21 11.24 -15.75
N VAL A 128 6.41 10.57 -14.60
CA VAL A 128 5.59 10.66 -13.39
C VAL A 128 5.61 12.06 -12.81
N LEU A 129 6.74 12.79 -12.87
CA LEU A 129 6.77 14.20 -12.44
C LEU A 129 5.84 15.07 -13.29
N LEU A 130 5.77 14.85 -14.60
CA LEU A 130 4.90 15.60 -15.51
C LEU A 130 3.41 15.31 -15.26
N THR A 131 3.09 14.17 -14.65
CA THR A 131 1.71 13.74 -14.34
C THR A 131 1.32 13.91 -12.87
N LEU A 132 2.27 14.22 -12.00
CA LEU A 132 2.07 14.68 -10.64
C LEU A 132 1.78 16.19 -10.64
N LEU A 133 0.76 16.65 -11.39
CA LEU A 133 0.39 18.07 -11.35
C LEU A 133 -0.06 18.48 -9.95
N TRP A 134 0.50 19.60 -9.50
CA TRP A 134 0.68 19.99 -8.10
C TRP A 134 -0.25 21.12 -7.67
N GLY A 135 -0.99 20.90 -6.58
CA GLY A 135 -1.63 21.94 -5.79
C GLY A 135 -2.88 22.60 -6.43
N ASP A 136 -3.68 23.24 -5.57
CA ASP A 136 -4.83 24.01 -6.00
C ASP A 136 -4.39 25.40 -6.49
N THR A 137 -4.70 25.71 -7.75
CA THR A 137 -4.64 27.09 -8.27
C THR A 137 -5.96 27.80 -7.93
N LEU A 138 -5.88 28.74 -6.99
CA LEU A 138 -6.93 29.74 -6.79
C LEU A 138 -6.86 30.72 -7.97
N ALA A 139 -7.81 30.62 -8.90
CA ALA A 139 -7.96 31.63 -9.92
C ALA A 139 -8.86 32.74 -9.39
N THR A 140 -8.43 33.98 -9.58
CA THR A 140 -9.25 35.15 -9.27
C THR A 140 -9.91 35.57 -10.57
N LEU A 141 -11.23 35.50 -10.65
CA LEU A 141 -11.97 36.02 -11.79
C LEU A 141 -11.87 37.54 -11.82
N SER A 142 -12.18 38.14 -12.98
CA SER A 142 -12.23 39.59 -13.17
C SER A 142 -13.23 40.31 -12.27
N ASP A 143 -14.17 39.58 -11.65
CA ASP A 143 -15.13 40.06 -10.66
C ASP A 143 -14.60 40.01 -9.20
N GLY A 144 -13.35 39.58 -8.99
CA GLY A 144 -12.73 39.45 -7.67
C GLY A 144 -13.10 38.17 -6.90
N THR A 145 -13.95 37.31 -7.46
CA THR A 145 -14.28 36.02 -6.84
C THR A 145 -13.13 35.03 -7.01
N LYS A 146 -12.78 34.34 -5.92
CA LYS A 146 -11.77 33.28 -5.92
C LYS A 146 -12.48 31.97 -6.18
N THR A 147 -12.31 31.41 -7.36
CA THR A 147 -12.77 30.06 -7.65
C THR A 147 -11.59 29.10 -7.54
N SER A 148 -11.81 28.00 -6.81
CA SER A 148 -10.87 26.88 -6.82
C SER A 148 -11.01 26.20 -8.17
N ILE A 149 -10.10 26.48 -9.09
CA ILE A 149 -9.98 25.64 -10.28
C ILE A 149 -9.31 24.38 -9.79
N ALA A 150 -10.05 23.27 -9.80
CA ALA A 150 -9.48 21.95 -9.59
C ALA A 150 -8.34 21.80 -10.61
N SER A 151 -7.09 21.85 -10.12
CA SER A 151 -5.90 21.54 -10.89
C SER A 151 -6.17 20.23 -11.63
N VAL A 152 -5.91 20.23 -12.94
CA VAL A 152 -6.00 19.08 -13.84
C VAL A 152 -5.82 17.78 -13.05
N ALA A 153 -6.91 17.02 -12.91
CA ALA A 153 -6.96 15.84 -12.05
C ALA A 153 -5.70 14.99 -12.28
N ARG A 154 -4.99 14.66 -11.21
CA ARG A 154 -3.77 13.84 -11.26
C ARG A 154 -4.00 12.63 -12.19
N LYS A 155 -3.30 12.56 -13.32
CA LYS A 155 -3.55 11.50 -14.33
C LYS A 155 -3.27 10.10 -13.77
N PHE A 156 -2.38 9.97 -12.77
CA PHE A 156 -2.03 8.68 -12.16
C PHE A 156 -2.28 8.62 -10.65
N SER A 157 -2.92 7.53 -10.20
CA SER A 157 -3.09 7.25 -8.78
C SER A 157 -1.76 6.87 -8.11
N PHE A 158 -1.61 7.11 -6.80
CA PHE A 158 -0.42 6.66 -6.05
C PHE A 158 -0.16 5.16 -6.18
N THR A 159 -1.23 4.36 -6.30
CA THR A 159 -1.12 2.92 -6.56
C THR A 159 -0.50 2.65 -7.93
N ARG A 160 -0.87 3.42 -8.97
CA ARG A 160 -0.31 3.30 -10.30
C ARG A 160 1.16 3.70 -10.33
N ILE A 161 1.52 4.83 -9.71
CA ILE A 161 2.91 5.28 -9.59
C ILE A 161 3.77 4.23 -8.87
N HIS A 162 3.23 3.60 -7.82
CA HIS A 162 3.93 2.52 -7.13
C HIS A 162 4.16 1.29 -8.02
N ARG A 163 3.20 0.92 -8.87
CA ARG A 163 3.41 -0.19 -9.84
C ARG A 163 4.46 0.16 -10.87
N MET A 164 4.45 1.39 -11.38
CA MET A 164 5.47 1.87 -12.33
C MET A 164 6.87 1.80 -11.72
N TYR A 165 7.01 2.21 -10.45
CA TYR A 165 8.25 2.07 -9.70
C TYR A 165 8.72 0.60 -9.59
N LEU A 166 7.81 -0.33 -9.31
CA LEU A 166 8.18 -1.75 -9.24
C LEU A 166 8.64 -2.28 -10.59
N ARG A 167 7.97 -1.90 -11.68
CA ARG A 167 8.38 -2.28 -13.04
C ARG A 167 9.75 -1.72 -13.40
N ASP A 168 10.04 -0.47 -13.03
CA ASP A 168 11.35 0.16 -13.24
C ASP A 168 12.47 -0.58 -12.50
N LEU A 169 12.23 -1.01 -11.26
CA LEU A 169 13.18 -1.83 -10.51
C LEU A 169 13.36 -3.24 -11.09
N GLU A 170 12.30 -3.85 -11.61
CA GLU A 170 12.37 -5.15 -12.28
C GLU A 170 13.22 -5.06 -13.55
N MET A 171 13.02 -4.02 -14.36
CA MET A 171 13.79 -3.75 -15.58
C MET A 171 15.27 -3.48 -15.27
N SER A 172 15.53 -2.71 -14.21
CA SER A 172 16.90 -2.34 -13.79
C SER A 172 17.61 -3.44 -12.98
N LYS A 173 16.91 -4.52 -12.61
CA LYS A 173 17.38 -5.60 -11.72
C LYS A 173 17.78 -5.11 -10.32
N GLU A 174 17.14 -4.07 -9.81
CA GLU A 174 17.42 -3.40 -8.53
C GLU A 174 16.31 -3.62 -7.49
N MET A 175 15.75 -4.83 -7.43
CA MET A 175 14.61 -5.15 -6.56
C MET A 175 14.93 -5.07 -5.06
N ASP A 176 16.20 -5.09 -4.70
CA ASP A 176 16.71 -4.86 -3.34
C ASP A 176 16.45 -3.43 -2.84
N LEU A 177 16.35 -2.46 -3.77
CA LEU A 177 16.05 -1.05 -3.48
C LEU A 177 14.55 -0.77 -3.32
N LYS A 178 13.70 -1.79 -3.34
CA LYS A 178 12.25 -1.65 -3.21
C LYS A 178 11.83 -0.97 -1.91
N LEU A 179 11.05 0.10 -2.06
CA LEU A 179 10.29 0.74 -0.99
C LEU A 179 8.91 0.09 -0.84
N SER A 180 8.42 0.02 0.41
CA SER A 180 7.05 -0.40 0.69
C SER A 180 6.04 0.58 0.09
N ARG A 181 4.85 0.08 -0.26
CA ARG A 181 3.70 0.92 -0.69
C ARG A 181 3.39 2.04 0.30
N GLY A 182 3.54 1.78 1.60
CA GLY A 182 3.32 2.77 2.64
C GLY A 182 4.36 3.89 2.66
N SER A 183 5.60 3.60 2.30
CA SER A 183 6.69 4.58 2.20
C SER A 183 6.52 5.44 0.94
N THR A 184 6.32 4.81 -0.22
CA THR A 184 6.10 5.53 -1.49
C THR A 184 4.86 6.44 -1.41
N THR A 185 3.76 5.95 -0.83
CA THR A 185 2.54 6.76 -0.64
C THR A 185 2.77 7.95 0.30
N ARG A 186 3.59 7.80 1.34
CA ARG A 186 3.94 8.91 2.25
C ARG A 186 4.73 10.00 1.52
N ILE A 187 5.75 9.61 0.75
CA ILE A 187 6.57 10.53 -0.04
C ILE A 187 5.66 11.29 -1.04
N LEU A 188 4.84 10.56 -1.79
CA LEU A 188 3.94 11.16 -2.77
C LEU A 188 2.87 12.09 -2.15
N LYS A 189 2.38 11.78 -0.93
CA LYS A 189 1.47 12.67 -0.19
C LYS A 189 2.14 14.00 0.20
N VAL A 190 3.40 13.97 0.59
CA VAL A 190 4.17 15.19 0.92
C VAL A 190 4.40 16.03 -0.33
N LEU A 191 4.81 15.40 -1.43
CA LEU A 191 4.99 16.07 -2.72
C LEU A 191 3.69 16.71 -3.22
N ALA A 192 2.57 16.01 -3.11
CA ALA A 192 1.25 16.52 -3.51
C ALA A 192 0.77 17.75 -2.72
N ARG A 193 1.26 17.95 -1.50
CA ARG A 193 0.89 19.09 -0.65
C ARG A 193 1.71 20.35 -0.94
N ARG A 194 2.85 20.22 -1.62
CA ARG A 194 3.69 21.38 -1.94
C ARG A 194 3.15 22.07 -3.19
N LYS A 195 2.97 23.38 -3.10
CA LYS A 195 2.74 24.26 -4.25
C LYS A 195 4.08 24.42 -4.95
N THR A 196 4.18 23.97 -6.21
CA THR A 196 5.39 24.21 -6.99
C THR A 196 5.28 25.59 -7.61
N GLU A 197 6.19 26.49 -7.26
CA GLU A 197 6.36 27.74 -7.99
C GLU A 197 7.03 27.41 -9.33
N ARG A 198 6.21 27.35 -10.38
CA ARG A 198 6.58 27.37 -11.81
C ARG A 198 7.27 26.11 -12.37
N MET A 199 6.49 25.30 -13.07
CA MET A 199 6.93 24.38 -14.13
C MET A 199 6.46 24.93 -15.50
N THR A 200 6.76 26.19 -15.79
CA THR A 200 6.21 26.91 -16.96
C THR A 200 6.56 26.27 -18.31
N CYS A 201 7.69 25.59 -18.44
CA CYS A 201 8.14 25.03 -19.72
C CYS A 201 7.47 23.71 -20.13
N VAL A 202 7.01 22.89 -19.17
CA VAL A 202 6.29 21.63 -19.48
C VAL A 202 4.83 21.90 -19.81
N ASP A 203 4.24 22.90 -19.13
CA ASP A 203 2.85 23.27 -19.30
C ASP A 203 2.59 23.84 -20.72
N GLU A 204 3.54 24.56 -21.31
CA GLU A 204 3.45 25.09 -22.68
C GLU A 204 3.27 23.99 -23.73
N TYR A 205 4.12 22.95 -23.73
CA TYR A 205 3.99 21.83 -24.70
C TYR A 205 2.70 21.03 -24.50
N ALA A 206 2.22 20.88 -23.26
CA ALA A 206 0.96 20.22 -23.00
C ALA A 206 -0.22 21.04 -23.55
N VAL A 207 -0.19 22.35 -23.38
CA VAL A 207 -1.19 23.28 -23.96
C VAL A 207 -1.18 23.21 -25.48
N ASP A 208 -0.01 23.22 -26.11
CA ASP A 208 0.13 23.08 -27.56
C ASP A 208 -0.39 21.73 -28.07
N ALA A 209 -0.07 20.64 -27.37
CA ALA A 209 -0.60 19.32 -27.69
C ALA A 209 -2.14 19.29 -27.60
N TYR A 210 -2.74 19.90 -26.57
CA TYR A 210 -4.20 20.03 -26.46
C TYR A 210 -4.80 20.90 -27.57
N ALA A 211 -4.12 21.96 -27.98
CA ALA A 211 -4.53 22.75 -29.13
C ALA A 211 -4.51 21.92 -30.42
N GLY A 212 -3.44 21.13 -30.65
CA GLY A 212 -3.33 20.22 -31.78
C GLY A 212 -4.46 19.18 -31.83
N TRP A 213 -4.80 18.53 -30.71
CA TRP A 213 -5.92 17.59 -30.65
C TRP A 213 -7.27 18.24 -31.02
N ARG A 214 -7.51 19.47 -30.56
CA ARG A 214 -8.71 20.23 -30.94
C ARG A 214 -8.73 20.55 -32.42
N GLN A 215 -7.60 20.97 -32.98
CA GLN A 215 -7.48 21.28 -34.39
C GLN A 215 -7.74 20.05 -35.27
N ILE A 216 -7.15 18.90 -34.96
CA ILE A 216 -7.40 17.64 -35.70
C ILE A 216 -8.89 17.26 -35.63
N THR A 217 -9.51 17.42 -34.46
CA THR A 217 -10.95 17.13 -34.30
C THR A 217 -11.80 18.08 -35.13
N ALA A 218 -11.46 19.37 -35.16
CA ALA A 218 -12.15 20.39 -35.96
C ALA A 218 -12.01 20.13 -37.46
N VAL A 219 -10.83 19.70 -37.93
CA VAL A 219 -10.64 19.31 -39.35
C VAL A 219 -11.57 18.15 -39.73
N VAL A 220 -11.77 17.16 -38.86
CA VAL A 220 -12.71 16.06 -39.11
C VAL A 220 -14.16 16.57 -39.18
N GLU A 221 -14.52 17.56 -38.36
CA GLU A 221 -15.84 18.21 -38.42
C GLU A 221 -16.02 19.00 -39.72
N GLU A 222 -15.02 19.78 -40.12
CA GLU A 222 -15.01 20.55 -41.37
C GLU A 222 -15.07 19.65 -42.61
N MET A 223 -14.38 18.50 -42.61
CA MET A 223 -14.43 17.52 -43.71
C MET A 223 -15.85 16.99 -43.94
N ARG A 224 -16.63 16.87 -42.87
CA ARG A 224 -18.04 16.46 -42.92
C ARG A 224 -18.94 17.61 -43.35
N GLU A 225 -18.79 18.78 -42.71
CA GLU A 225 -19.69 19.93 -42.88
C GLU A 225 -19.51 20.67 -44.21
N MET A 226 -18.26 20.91 -44.64
CA MET A 226 -17.99 21.77 -45.80
C MET A 226 -17.79 21.01 -47.11
N HIS A 227 -17.47 19.71 -47.05
CA HIS A 227 -17.04 19.00 -48.24
C HIS A 227 -17.73 17.65 -48.49
N GLY A 228 -18.53 17.14 -47.54
CA GLY A 228 -19.14 15.80 -47.66
C GLY A 228 -18.11 14.70 -47.99
N LEU A 229 -16.83 14.93 -47.66
CA LEU A 229 -15.71 14.05 -47.98
C LEU A 229 -15.80 12.74 -47.21
N ILE A 230 -16.49 12.76 -46.08
CA ILE A 230 -16.67 11.65 -45.17
C ILE A 230 -18.14 11.55 -44.75
N GLY A 231 -18.62 10.32 -44.57
CA GLY A 231 -19.96 10.09 -44.03
C GLY A 231 -20.00 10.21 -42.51
N ASP A 232 -21.21 10.27 -41.95
CA ASP A 232 -21.46 10.25 -40.49
C ASP A 232 -20.80 9.04 -39.79
N GLY A 233 -20.70 7.91 -40.48
CA GLY A 233 -20.01 6.72 -39.96
C GLY A 233 -18.51 6.93 -39.81
N ASP A 234 -17.88 7.53 -40.82
CA ASP A 234 -16.44 7.78 -40.89
C ASP A 234 -16.01 8.88 -39.93
N GLU A 235 -16.81 9.95 -39.80
CA GLU A 235 -16.58 11.01 -38.82
C GLU A 235 -16.55 10.46 -37.39
N ARG A 236 -17.52 9.61 -37.04
CA ARG A 236 -17.56 8.94 -35.73
C ARG A 236 -16.37 8.02 -35.52
N ALA A 237 -15.96 7.28 -36.55
CA ALA A 237 -14.80 6.41 -36.48
C ALA A 237 -13.51 7.21 -36.26
N LEU A 238 -13.29 8.29 -37.02
CA LEU A 238 -12.12 9.16 -36.90
C LEU A 238 -12.05 9.84 -35.53
N LYS A 239 -13.17 10.41 -35.05
CA LYS A 239 -13.25 10.98 -33.70
C LYS A 239 -12.97 9.94 -32.61
N ARG A 240 -13.41 8.70 -32.81
CA ARG A 240 -13.10 7.59 -31.91
C ARG A 240 -11.60 7.28 -31.91
N TRP A 241 -10.96 7.17 -33.08
CA TRP A 241 -9.52 6.96 -33.18
C TRP A 241 -8.72 8.07 -32.52
N ILE A 242 -9.06 9.35 -32.76
CA ILE A 242 -8.42 10.49 -32.10
C ILE A 242 -8.49 10.36 -30.57
N ARG A 243 -9.65 9.96 -30.02
CA ARG A 243 -9.80 9.73 -28.57
C ARG A 243 -8.97 8.56 -28.07
N ILE A 244 -8.91 7.46 -28.81
CA ILE A 244 -8.12 6.27 -28.45
C ILE A 244 -6.64 6.62 -28.47
N SER A 245 -6.13 7.24 -29.53
CA SER A 245 -4.73 7.65 -29.66
C SER A 245 -4.35 8.63 -28.56
N ARG A 246 -5.18 9.64 -28.28
CA ARG A 246 -4.96 10.56 -27.17
C ARG A 246 -4.94 9.82 -25.82
N SER A 247 -5.90 8.93 -25.56
CA SER A 247 -5.95 8.16 -24.31
C SER A 247 -4.76 7.20 -24.17
N HIS A 248 -4.26 6.63 -25.26
CA HIS A 248 -3.09 5.77 -25.26
C HIS A 248 -1.84 6.57 -24.89
N LEU A 249 -1.60 7.67 -25.61
CA LEU A 249 -0.46 8.57 -25.39
C LEU A 249 -0.49 9.20 -24.00
N GLU A 250 -1.64 9.66 -23.50
CA GLU A 250 -1.76 10.23 -22.15
C GLU A 250 -1.80 9.16 -21.03
N GLY A 251 -1.94 7.88 -21.40
CA GLY A 251 -2.24 6.78 -20.49
C GLY A 251 -1.07 5.83 -20.32
N GLU A 252 -1.19 4.64 -20.91
CA GLU A 252 -0.25 3.52 -20.72
C GLU A 252 1.10 3.78 -21.40
N TYR A 253 1.10 4.47 -22.54
CA TYR A 253 2.31 4.80 -23.28
C TYR A 253 3.31 5.58 -22.40
N LEU A 254 2.86 6.60 -21.68
CA LEU A 254 3.73 7.37 -20.76
C LEU A 254 4.39 6.53 -19.67
N SER A 255 3.75 5.42 -19.28
CA SER A 255 4.30 4.50 -18.27
C SER A 255 5.20 3.41 -18.84
N GLU A 256 5.26 3.30 -20.16
CA GLU A 256 6.07 2.32 -20.88
C GLU A 256 7.33 2.96 -21.48
N ILE A 257 7.37 4.28 -21.64
CA ILE A 257 8.56 5.02 -22.05
C ILE A 257 9.65 4.99 -20.96
N CYS A 258 10.85 4.57 -21.35
CA CYS A 258 12.05 4.50 -20.52
C CYS A 258 13.27 4.99 -21.32
N GLU A 259 14.39 5.32 -20.66
CA GLU A 259 15.63 5.74 -21.34
C GLU A 259 16.23 4.66 -22.25
N SER A 260 16.04 3.38 -21.89
CA SER A 260 16.51 2.21 -22.61
C SER A 260 15.39 1.17 -22.63
N SER A 261 15.05 0.68 -23.82
CA SER A 261 14.00 -0.32 -24.01
C SER A 261 14.20 -1.04 -25.32
N ASN A 262 14.01 -2.36 -25.33
CA ASN A 262 14.06 -3.13 -26.57
C ASN A 262 12.88 -2.83 -27.49
N VAL A 263 11.85 -2.10 -27.04
CA VAL A 263 10.77 -1.61 -27.89
C VAL A 263 11.12 -0.21 -28.38
N ALA A 264 11.26 -0.04 -29.70
CA ALA A 264 11.63 1.23 -30.33
C ALA A 264 10.76 2.42 -29.89
N GLN A 265 9.44 2.22 -29.78
CA GLN A 265 8.49 3.26 -29.38
C GLN A 265 8.63 3.67 -27.91
N HIS A 266 9.20 2.81 -27.07
CA HIS A 266 9.33 3.01 -25.63
C HIS A 266 10.71 3.53 -25.24
N CYS A 267 11.74 3.31 -26.07
CA CYS A 267 13.08 3.82 -25.81
C CYS A 267 13.15 5.31 -26.14
N SER A 268 13.17 6.19 -25.13
CA SER A 268 13.18 7.65 -25.34
C SER A 268 14.44 8.13 -26.07
N ARG A 269 15.59 7.48 -25.83
CA ARG A 269 16.83 7.77 -26.55
C ARG A 269 16.67 7.49 -28.05
N PHE A 270 16.05 6.38 -28.41
CA PHE A 270 15.86 6.00 -29.81
C PHE A 270 14.71 6.78 -30.46
N SER A 271 13.56 6.89 -29.79
CA SER A 271 12.34 7.48 -30.35
C SER A 271 12.45 8.99 -30.57
N LEU A 272 13.29 9.68 -29.78
CA LEU A 272 13.56 11.11 -29.92
C LEU A 272 14.83 11.42 -30.73
N SER A 273 15.57 10.40 -31.18
CA SER A 273 16.77 10.60 -31.98
C SER A 273 16.44 10.88 -33.44
N ASP A 274 17.09 11.91 -34.00
CA ASP A 274 16.98 12.23 -35.42
C ASP A 274 17.86 11.28 -36.26
N LYS A 275 17.25 10.51 -37.16
CA LYS A 275 17.96 9.57 -38.06
C LYS A 275 18.82 10.26 -39.11
N ILE A 276 18.54 11.53 -39.41
CA ILE A 276 19.17 12.31 -40.47
C ILE A 276 20.26 13.21 -39.86
N ARG A 277 19.96 13.87 -38.73
CA ARG A 277 20.88 14.80 -38.09
C ARG A 277 21.60 14.15 -36.91
N LYS A 278 22.82 13.65 -37.16
CA LYS A 278 23.66 12.99 -36.14
C LYS A 278 23.91 13.83 -34.87
N CYS A 279 23.88 15.16 -34.96
CA CYS A 279 24.02 16.05 -33.79
C CYS A 279 22.79 16.05 -32.85
N PHE A 280 21.64 15.58 -33.33
CA PHE A 280 20.41 15.35 -32.56
C PHE A 280 20.11 13.85 -32.41
N ALA A 281 21.11 12.99 -32.68
CA ALA A 281 21.00 11.55 -32.50
C ALA A 281 21.74 11.14 -31.22
N SER A 282 21.10 10.28 -30.43
CA SER A 282 21.68 9.66 -29.25
C SER A 282 21.82 8.16 -29.51
N PRO A 283 23.02 7.58 -29.44
CA PRO A 283 23.21 6.16 -29.69
C PRO A 283 22.60 5.33 -28.55
N CYS A 284 22.05 4.17 -28.92
CA CYS A 284 21.65 3.13 -27.97
C CYS A 284 22.68 2.00 -28.00
N ASP A 285 22.86 1.36 -26.85
CA ASP A 285 23.72 0.19 -26.62
C ASP A 285 22.95 -1.14 -26.63
N HIS A 286 21.70 -1.12 -27.12
CA HIS A 286 20.78 -2.24 -27.15
C HIS A 286 19.99 -2.28 -28.46
N ASP A 287 19.46 -3.46 -28.77
CA ASP A 287 18.65 -3.70 -29.96
C ASP A 287 17.18 -3.33 -29.72
N HIS A 288 16.50 -2.92 -30.78
CA HIS A 288 15.09 -2.51 -30.75
C HIS A 288 14.19 -3.51 -31.51
N ASP A 289 14.31 -4.79 -31.16
CA ASP A 289 13.58 -5.92 -31.75
C ASP A 289 12.24 -6.24 -31.05
N GLY A 290 12.02 -5.62 -29.90
CA GLY A 290 10.82 -5.79 -29.09
C GLY A 290 9.58 -5.17 -29.72
N HIS A 291 8.43 -5.78 -29.43
CA HIS A 291 7.13 -5.34 -29.92
C HIS A 291 6.18 -5.07 -28.76
N CYS A 292 5.50 -3.90 -28.78
CA CYS A 292 4.44 -3.59 -27.83
C CYS A 292 3.08 -3.78 -28.50
N THR A 293 2.29 -4.74 -28.00
CA THR A 293 0.93 -5.01 -28.49
C THR A 293 0.02 -3.80 -28.37
N ASN A 294 0.16 -3.02 -27.30
CA ASN A 294 -0.67 -1.84 -27.06
C ASN A 294 -0.34 -0.71 -28.05
N CYS A 295 0.95 -0.48 -28.32
CA CYS A 295 1.36 0.51 -29.31
C CYS A 295 1.04 0.08 -30.75
N HIS A 296 0.88 -1.22 -31.02
CA HIS A 296 0.55 -1.71 -32.36
C HIS A 296 -0.95 -1.67 -32.67
N GLN A 297 -1.80 -1.65 -31.64
CA GLN A 297 -3.26 -1.63 -31.77
C GLN A 297 -3.85 -0.22 -31.92
N VAL A 298 -3.03 0.81 -31.78
CA VAL A 298 -3.40 2.25 -31.80
C VAL A 298 -2.79 2.91 -33.02
#